data_AF-A0A1C1YZQ8-F1
#
_entry.id   AF-A0A1C1YZQ8-F1
#
_cell.length_a   1.000
_cell.length_b   1.000
_cell.length_c   1.000
_cell.angle_alpha   90.00
_cell.angle_beta   90.00
_cell.angle_gamma   90.00
#
_symmetry.space_group_name_H-M   'P 1'
#
loop_
_entity.id
_entity.type
_entity.pdbx_description
1 polymer ?
#
loop_
_entity_poly.entity_id
_entity_poly.type
_entity_poly.pdbx_seq_one_letter_code
_entity_poly.pdbx_strand_id
1 'polypeptide(L)'
;MSNVSNAPKKGKPFPVFETDADVGHFVDTADLSDYDLSGFKPMRFELEKKSKQINLRMPASLVDAIKARAKERNIPYQRLIREAIEESLR
;
A
#
# COMPACT_ATOMS: atom_id res chain seq x y z
N MET A 1 4.62 21.31 2.63
CA MET A 1 4.34 20.52 1.42
C MET A 1 5.67 20.17 0.77
N SER A 2 6.33 19.11 1.23
CA SER A 2 7.60 18.67 0.64
C SER A 2 7.27 17.71 -0.49
N ASN A 3 7.26 18.25 -1.70
CA ASN A 3 7.06 17.51 -2.93
C ASN A 3 8.30 16.61 -3.14
N VAL A 4 8.18 15.32 -2.85
CA VAL A 4 9.26 14.35 -3.14
C VAL A 4 9.24 14.12 -4.65
N SER A 5 10.00 14.94 -5.36
CA SER A 5 10.41 14.69 -6.74
C SER A 5 11.22 13.39 -6.78
N ASN A 6 10.57 12.25 -7.08
CA ASN A 6 11.28 11.00 -7.25
C ASN A 6 11.78 10.89 -8.70
N ALA A 7 12.91 11.52 -9.00
CA ALA A 7 13.67 11.20 -10.19
C ALA A 7 14.12 9.72 -10.09
N PRO A 8 14.10 8.93 -11.17
CA PRO A 8 14.50 7.52 -11.08
C PRO A 8 15.99 7.45 -10.72
N LYS A 9 16.29 6.98 -9.51
CA LYS A 9 17.66 6.60 -9.14
C LYS A 9 18.11 5.51 -10.11
N LYS A 10 19.19 5.75 -10.84
CA LYS A 10 19.82 4.77 -11.74
C LYS A 10 20.58 3.73 -10.90
N GLY A 11 19.84 2.94 -10.11
CA GLY A 11 20.37 1.86 -9.29
C GLY A 11 20.81 0.65 -10.13
N LYS A 12 21.51 -0.29 -9.50
CA LYS A 12 21.86 -1.58 -10.10
C LYS A 12 20.57 -2.34 -10.47
N PRO A 13 20.52 -3.09 -11.57
CA PRO A 13 19.34 -3.90 -11.89
C PRO A 13 19.06 -4.88 -10.74
N PHE A 14 17.78 -5.05 -10.41
CA PHE A 14 17.39 -6.01 -9.36
C PHE A 14 17.70 -7.44 -9.85
N PRO A 15 18.47 -8.24 -9.08
CA PRO A 15 18.87 -9.59 -9.48
C PRO A 15 17.68 -10.54 -9.60
N VAL A 16 17.83 -11.56 -10.45
CA VAL A 16 16.87 -12.67 -10.59
C VAL A 16 17.35 -13.83 -9.73
N PHE A 17 16.44 -14.40 -8.94
CA PHE A 17 16.71 -15.52 -8.04
C PHE A 17 15.95 -16.76 -8.49
N GLU A 18 16.55 -17.93 -8.30
CA GLU A 18 15.93 -19.21 -8.61
C GLU A 18 15.12 -19.78 -7.44
N THR A 19 15.48 -19.41 -6.20
CA THR A 19 14.82 -19.91 -4.98
C THR A 19 14.46 -18.79 -4.00
N ASP A 20 13.40 -19.01 -3.22
CA ASP A 20 13.00 -18.10 -2.15
C ASP A 20 14.08 -17.96 -1.05
N ALA A 21 14.89 -19.00 -0.83
CA ALA A 21 16.00 -18.95 0.11
C ALA A 21 17.09 -17.96 -0.33
N ASP A 22 17.40 -17.93 -1.64
CA ASP A 22 18.36 -16.97 -2.20
C ASP A 22 17.85 -15.54 -2.12
N VAL A 23 16.53 -15.35 -2.32
CA VAL A 23 15.88 -14.05 -2.12
C VAL A 23 16.02 -13.61 -0.66
N GLY A 24 15.73 -14.49 0.29
CA GLY A 24 15.85 -14.19 1.72
C GLY A 24 17.27 -13.77 2.10
N HIS A 25 18.27 -14.58 1.71
CA HIS A 25 19.67 -14.27 1.96
C HIS A 25 20.10 -12.92 1.34
N PHE A 26 19.66 -12.62 0.11
CA PHE A 26 19.95 -11.35 -0.53
C PHE A 26 19.33 -10.16 0.22
N VAL A 27 18.05 -10.25 0.58
CA VAL A 27 17.34 -9.17 1.29
C VAL A 27 17.97 -8.91 2.67
N ASP A 28 18.46 -9.96 3.35
CA ASP A 28 19.09 -9.83 4.67
C ASP A 28 20.49 -9.20 4.63
N THR A 29 21.20 -9.32 3.49
CA THR A 29 22.63 -8.95 3.41
C THR A 29 22.91 -7.76 2.51
N ALA A 30 22.05 -7.47 1.54
CA ALA A 30 22.25 -6.38 0.59
C ALA A 30 21.66 -5.05 1.07
N ASP A 31 22.35 -3.94 0.78
CA ASP A 31 21.74 -2.62 0.86
C ASP A 31 20.82 -2.41 -0.35
N LEU A 32 19.50 -2.46 -0.12
CA LEU A 32 18.50 -2.32 -1.19
C LEU A 32 18.45 -0.91 -1.80
N SER A 33 19.05 0.10 -1.16
CA SER A 33 19.07 1.46 -1.68
C SER A 33 19.98 1.65 -2.91
N ASP A 34 20.85 0.67 -3.17
CA ASP A 34 21.74 0.57 -4.33
C ASP A 34 21.04 0.09 -5.61
N TYR A 35 19.84 -0.48 -5.50
CA TYR A 35 19.16 -1.17 -6.60
C TYR A 35 18.03 -0.33 -7.20
N ASP A 36 17.73 -0.58 -8.47
CA ASP A 36 16.58 0.02 -9.15
C ASP A 36 15.29 -0.65 -8.66
N LEU A 37 14.55 0.08 -7.83
CA LEU A 37 13.26 -0.33 -7.30
C LEU A 37 12.07 0.29 -8.05
N SER A 38 12.29 0.93 -9.21
CA SER A 38 11.23 1.62 -9.96
C SER A 38 10.10 0.70 -10.45
N GLY A 39 10.38 -0.60 -10.62
CA GLY A 39 9.38 -1.62 -10.95
C GLY A 39 8.48 -2.04 -9.77
N PHE A 40 8.85 -1.68 -8.54
CA PHE A 40 8.06 -2.01 -7.35
C PHE A 40 6.93 -1.01 -7.16
N LYS A 41 5.75 -1.51 -6.76
CA LYS A 41 4.60 -0.68 -6.44
C LYS A 41 4.58 -0.41 -4.93
N PRO A 42 4.47 0.86 -4.48
CA PRO A 42 4.30 1.17 -3.07
C PRO A 42 3.11 0.41 -2.48
N MET A 43 3.34 -0.34 -1.40
CA MET A 43 2.29 -1.02 -0.64
C MET A 43 2.09 -0.30 0.69
N ARG A 44 0.83 0.04 1.01
CA ARG A 44 0.47 0.60 2.32
C ARG A 44 0.12 -0.53 3.29
N PHE A 45 1.01 -0.75 4.26
CA PHE A 45 0.75 -1.65 5.38
C PHE A 45 -0.06 -0.91 6.46
N GLU A 46 -1.12 -1.55 6.94
CA GLU A 46 -1.86 -1.08 8.12
C GLU A 46 -1.10 -1.56 9.37
N LEU A 47 -0.19 -0.71 9.90
CA LEU A 47 0.68 -1.09 11.03
C LEU A 47 -0.02 -0.97 12.40
N GLU A 48 -1.00 -0.07 12.52
CA GLU A 48 -1.73 0.12 13.78
C GLU A 48 -2.86 -0.90 13.95
N LYS A 49 -3.03 -1.36 15.20
CA LYS A 49 -4.16 -2.22 15.58
C LYS A 49 -5.45 -1.42 15.57
N LYS A 50 -6.52 -2.02 15.02
CA LYS A 50 -7.89 -1.48 15.06
C LYS A 50 -8.41 -1.48 16.51
N SER A 51 -8.30 -0.35 17.20
CA SER A 51 -8.56 -0.25 18.66
C SER A 51 -9.84 0.51 19.02
N LYS A 52 -10.46 1.22 18.07
CA LYS A 52 -11.67 2.04 18.27
C LYS A 52 -12.64 1.89 17.10
N GLN A 53 -13.93 2.07 17.38
CA GLN A 53 -15.03 2.01 16.41
C GLN A 53 -15.73 3.36 16.31
N ILE A 54 -16.13 3.72 15.09
CA ILE A 54 -17.03 4.85 14.80
C ILE A 54 -18.38 4.27 14.39
N ASN A 55 -19.47 4.80 14.93
CA ASN A 55 -20.84 4.46 14.52
C ASN A 55 -21.45 5.66 13.80
N LEU A 56 -21.87 5.48 12.54
CA LEU A 56 -22.38 6.53 11.67
C LEU A 56 -23.66 6.06 10.97
N ARG A 57 -24.63 6.96 10.81
CA ARG A 57 -25.81 6.74 9.95
C ARG A 57 -25.51 7.24 8.55
N MET A 58 -25.83 6.43 7.54
CA MET A 58 -25.64 6.78 6.12
C MET A 58 -26.86 6.35 5.29
N PRO A 59 -27.14 7.05 4.17
CA PRO A 59 -28.13 6.59 3.20
C PRO A 59 -27.78 5.19 2.67
N ALA A 60 -28.77 4.33 2.45
CA ALA A 60 -28.56 2.97 1.96
C ALA A 60 -27.83 2.96 0.60
N SER A 61 -28.23 3.85 -0.32
CA SER A 61 -27.61 4.00 -1.63
C SER A 61 -26.11 4.29 -1.57
N LEU A 62 -25.67 5.08 -0.57
CA LEU A 62 -24.25 5.36 -0.36
C LEU A 62 -23.49 4.12 0.13
N VAL A 63 -24.09 3.35 1.05
CA VAL A 63 -23.50 2.09 1.54
C VAL A 63 -23.32 1.10 0.39
N ASP A 64 -24.30 1.00 -0.50
CA ASP A 64 -24.24 0.09 -1.64
C ASP A 64 -23.19 0.51 -2.66
N ALA A 65 -23.07 1.81 -2.95
CA ALA A 65 -22.01 2.34 -3.81
C ALA A 65 -20.60 2.08 -3.24
N ILE A 66 -20.42 2.24 -1.93
CA ILE A 66 -19.16 1.92 -1.24
C ILE A 66 -18.82 0.43 -1.39
N LYS A 67 -19.80 -0.47 -1.20
CA LYS A 67 -19.60 -1.92 -1.36
C LYS A 67 -19.23 -2.29 -2.80
N ALA A 68 -19.90 -1.69 -3.79
CA ALA A 68 -19.61 -1.93 -5.20
C ALA A 68 -18.16 -1.53 -5.54
N ARG A 69 -17.75 -0.32 -5.16
CA ARG A 69 -16.38 0.17 -5.40
C ARG A 69 -15.31 -0.63 -4.65
N ALA A 70 -15.62 -1.12 -3.45
CA ALA A 70 -14.70 -1.98 -2.71
C ALA A 70 -14.52 -3.34 -3.38
N LYS A 71 -15.60 -3.91 -3.96
CA LYS A 71 -15.56 -5.16 -4.73
C LYS A 71 -14.72 -5.02 -6.00
N GLU A 72 -14.86 -3.92 -6.74
CA GLU A 72 -14.01 -3.61 -7.92
C GLU A 72 -12.52 -3.59 -7.58
N ARG A 73 -12.18 -3.12 -6.38
CA ARG A 73 -10.81 -3.07 -5.86
C ARG A 73 -10.35 -4.33 -5.14
N ASN A 74 -11.22 -5.35 -5.01
CA ASN A 74 -10.98 -6.56 -4.24
C ASN A 74 -10.51 -6.29 -2.79
N ILE A 75 -11.13 -5.32 -2.11
CA ILE A 75 -10.84 -4.97 -0.71
C ILE A 75 -12.11 -4.98 0.16
N PRO A 76 -12.00 -5.16 1.49
CA PRO A 76 -13.13 -4.98 2.39
C PRO A 76 -13.68 -3.54 2.32
N TYR A 77 -14.99 -3.36 2.31
CA TYR A 77 -15.59 -2.03 2.21
C TYR A 77 -15.25 -1.13 3.41
N GLN A 78 -15.04 -1.68 4.62
CA GLN A 78 -14.55 -0.88 5.75
C GLN A 78 -13.13 -0.33 5.50
N ARG A 79 -12.29 -1.06 4.75
CA ARG A 79 -10.98 -0.56 4.35
C ARG A 79 -11.16 0.67 3.45
N LEU A 80 -12.00 0.58 2.42
CA LEU A 80 -12.28 1.70 1.52
C LEU A 80 -12.74 2.96 2.28
N ILE A 81 -13.67 2.81 3.25
CA ILE A 81 -14.15 3.92 4.08
C ILE A 81 -13.00 4.58 4.85
N ARG A 82 -12.17 3.76 5.50
CA ARG A 82 -11.02 4.26 6.26
C ARG A 82 -9.99 4.94 5.37
N GLU A 83 -9.68 4.38 4.19
CA GLU A 83 -8.74 5.01 3.25
C GLU A 83 -9.21 6.41 2.84
N ALA A 84 -10.52 6.59 2.61
CA ALA A 84 -11.11 7.88 2.28
C ALA A 84 -11.03 8.89 3.45
N ILE A 85 -11.26 8.43 4.69
CA ILE A 85 -11.10 9.28 5.89
C ILE A 85 -9.63 9.69 6.06
N GLU A 86 -8.69 8.74 5.95
CA GLU A 86 -7.26 9.04 6.02
C GLU A 86 -6.82 10.04 4.94
N GLU A 87 -7.34 9.91 3.72
CA GLU A 87 -7.07 10.84 2.62
C GLU A 87 -7.59 12.25 2.90
N SER A 88 -8.77 12.38 3.53
CA SER A 88 -9.35 13.68 3.90
C SER A 88 -8.59 14.42 5.01
N LEU A 89 -7.73 13.72 5.74
CA LEU A 89 -6.93 14.26 6.85
C LEU A 89 -5.48 14.61 6.43
N ARG A 90 -5.10 14.33 5.18
CA ARG A 90 -3.80 14.72 4.62
C ARG A 90 -3.80 16.16 4.15
#